data_AF-A0A8H7ZEN4-F1
#
_entry.id   AF-A0A8H7ZEN4-F1
#
_cell.length_a   1.000
_cell.length_b   1.000
_cell.length_c   1.000
_cell.angle_alpha   90.00
_cell.angle_beta   90.00
_cell.angle_gamma   90.00
#
_symmetry.space_group_name_H-M   'P 1'
#
loop_
_entity.id
_entity.type
_entity.pdbx_description
1 polymer ?
#
loop_
_entity_poly.entity_id
_entity_poly.type
_entity_poly.pdbx_seq_one_letter_code
_entity_poly.pdbx_strand_id
1 'polypeptide(L)'
;MVDRKRVVRVDDDDDDDDEDDVPLNKKMKLESKESTPVVKDEEDEEDKAQEDKVDGVKEETRETKVEDGNNEEENGGGEENEDGDEEDDDDDDDDDDDDVDDEAEEERKRITNFNFDGEIYTFKERPSVIEEKEGKIEFRVVNNDNTKDSLIVLTGLKNIFQKQLPKMPREYISRLVYDRSHLSMAVVRKPLTVVGGITYRPFNNREFAEIVFCAISSTEQVRGYGAHLMNHLKDYVRATSPIKYFLTYADNYAIGYFKKQGFTKEITLDKSVWMGYIKDYEGGTLMQCSMLPSILRYLDSGKILLLQKAAIERKIKSRSKSHIVRPGLQIFKTNRNVTLDYKDIPGLSEAGWSEEMDKLAQKPKRGPHYNFMVTLFSEMQNHPSAWPFAVPVNKDEVPDYYDVIKEPMDLSTMESKLENDKYESFEQFLYDARLIFKNCRSYNSESTTYYKNANKLEKFMNNKIKDSAEYSHFLE
;
A
#
# COMPACT_ATOMS: atom_id res chain seq x y z
N MET A 1 -66.46 34.45 0.79
CA MET A 1 -65.65 33.89 -0.32
C MET A 1 -65.21 32.50 0.09
N VAL A 2 -65.14 31.59 -0.90
CA VAL A 2 -64.98 30.12 -0.77
C VAL A 2 -63.58 29.79 -0.19
N ASP A 3 -63.44 29.04 0.91
CA ASP A 3 -63.31 27.55 0.99
C ASP A 3 -62.11 27.02 0.14
N ARG A 4 -61.17 26.17 0.60
CA ARG A 4 -61.28 25.03 1.52
C ARG A 4 -59.92 24.59 2.10
N LYS A 5 -59.93 23.99 3.31
CA LYS A 5 -58.88 23.07 3.79
C LYS A 5 -58.91 21.76 2.99
N ARG A 6 -57.80 21.00 2.95
CA ARG A 6 -57.88 19.54 2.88
C ARG A 6 -56.84 18.86 3.78
N VAL A 7 -57.37 18.14 4.77
CA VAL A 7 -56.68 17.12 5.57
C VAL A 7 -57.30 15.78 5.17
N VAL A 8 -56.48 14.76 4.98
CA VAL A 8 -56.85 13.33 4.91
C VAL A 8 -55.71 12.63 5.65
N ARG A 9 -55.90 12.29 6.93
CA ARG A 9 -56.38 10.99 7.42
C ARG A 9 -55.50 9.83 6.98
N VAL A 10 -54.71 9.37 7.95
CA VAL A 10 -54.27 7.98 8.10
C VAL A 10 -55.45 7.24 8.72
N ASP A 11 -55.75 6.05 8.21
CA ASP A 11 -56.60 5.08 8.90
C ASP A 11 -55.64 3.98 9.38
N ASP A 12 -55.52 3.83 10.70
CA ASP A 12 -54.88 2.70 11.37
C ASP A 12 -56.00 1.69 11.69
N ASP A 13 -55.87 0.45 11.21
CA ASP A 13 -56.60 -0.71 11.71
C ASP A 13 -55.56 -1.79 12.05
N ASP A 14 -55.38 -2.06 13.34
CA ASP A 14 -54.68 -3.24 13.85
C ASP A 14 -55.61 -4.46 13.74
N ASP A 15 -55.07 -5.63 13.37
CA ASP A 15 -55.43 -6.92 13.98
C ASP A 15 -54.40 -7.98 13.57
N ASP A 16 -54.12 -8.91 14.48
CA ASP A 16 -53.05 -9.91 14.41
C ASP A 16 -53.29 -11.05 13.39
N ASP A 17 -52.21 -11.67 12.90
CA ASP A 17 -52.00 -13.13 12.98
C ASP A 17 -50.58 -13.55 12.53
N ASP A 18 -50.04 -14.59 13.16
CA ASP A 18 -48.71 -15.16 12.96
C ASP A 18 -48.60 -16.11 11.73
N GLU A 19 -47.35 -16.57 11.49
CA GLU A 19 -46.93 -17.81 10.79
C GLU A 19 -46.51 -17.79 9.28
N ASP A 20 -45.42 -18.54 9.05
CA ASP A 20 -44.98 -19.29 7.86
C ASP A 20 -44.41 -18.64 6.58
N ASP A 21 -43.08 -18.43 6.64
CA ASP A 21 -42.03 -19.23 5.94
C ASP A 21 -42.01 -19.43 4.39
N VAL A 22 -40.76 -19.47 3.87
CA VAL A 22 -40.29 -19.93 2.54
C VAL A 22 -40.50 -19.01 1.29
N PRO A 23 -39.44 -18.74 0.48
CA PRO A 23 -39.51 -17.82 -0.67
C PRO A 23 -39.87 -18.50 -2.00
N LEU A 24 -40.63 -17.80 -2.85
CA LEU A 24 -40.98 -18.24 -4.21
C LEU A 24 -40.24 -17.48 -5.31
N ASN A 25 -39.38 -18.21 -6.02
CA ASN A 25 -38.71 -17.77 -7.22
C ASN A 25 -39.43 -18.32 -8.47
N LYS A 26 -39.23 -17.67 -9.63
CA LYS A 26 -39.46 -18.20 -11.00
C LYS A 26 -40.92 -18.23 -11.53
N LYS A 27 -41.25 -17.30 -12.44
CA LYS A 27 -41.39 -17.54 -13.90
C LYS A 27 -42.19 -16.45 -14.63
N MET A 28 -41.56 -15.81 -15.62
CA MET A 28 -42.07 -15.51 -16.97
C MET A 28 -40.94 -14.76 -17.70
N LYS A 29 -40.63 -14.93 -18.98
CA LYS A 29 -40.90 -15.90 -20.06
C LYS A 29 -39.98 -15.37 -21.17
N LEU A 30 -39.16 -16.20 -21.83
CA LEU A 30 -38.44 -15.73 -23.02
C LEU A 30 -39.46 -15.50 -24.14
N GLU A 31 -39.28 -14.43 -24.91
CA GLU A 31 -39.55 -14.45 -26.34
C GLU A 31 -38.30 -13.99 -27.10
N SER A 32 -37.94 -14.80 -28.09
CA SER A 32 -36.75 -14.67 -28.92
C SER A 32 -37.08 -13.95 -30.23
N LYS A 33 -36.23 -13.02 -30.65
CA LYS A 33 -36.06 -12.70 -32.08
C LYS A 33 -34.57 -12.59 -32.41
N GLU A 34 -34.12 -13.46 -33.30
CA GLU A 34 -32.82 -13.35 -33.96
C GLU A 34 -32.89 -12.33 -35.09
N SER A 35 -31.79 -11.60 -35.29
CA SER A 35 -31.43 -11.05 -36.60
C SER A 35 -29.91 -10.88 -36.66
N THR A 36 -29.27 -11.68 -37.51
CA THR A 36 -27.82 -11.64 -37.80
C THR A 36 -27.39 -10.37 -38.55
N PRO A 37 -26.10 -10.00 -38.51
CA PRO A 37 -25.65 -8.64 -38.85
C PRO A 37 -25.55 -8.38 -40.36
N VAL A 38 -25.66 -7.11 -40.73
CA VAL A 38 -25.32 -6.60 -42.06
C VAL A 38 -24.03 -5.81 -41.96
N VAL A 39 -23.03 -6.21 -42.75
CA VAL A 39 -21.79 -5.45 -42.98
C VAL A 39 -22.08 -4.32 -43.96
N LYS A 40 -21.55 -3.13 -43.67
CA LYS A 40 -21.27 -2.11 -44.68
C LYS A 40 -19.98 -1.35 -44.33
N ASP A 41 -19.07 -1.35 -45.29
CA ASP A 41 -17.93 -0.45 -45.37
C ASP A 41 -18.38 0.91 -45.95
N GLU A 42 -17.68 1.98 -45.58
CA GLU A 42 -17.59 3.33 -46.18
C GLU A 42 -16.63 4.09 -45.22
N GLU A 43 -15.31 4.04 -45.45
CA GLU A 43 -14.50 4.89 -46.33
C GLU A 43 -14.61 6.40 -46.06
N ASP A 44 -13.45 6.95 -45.69
CA ASP A 44 -12.96 8.33 -45.65
C ASP A 44 -13.81 9.47 -46.24
N GLU A 45 -13.89 10.57 -45.50
CA GLU A 45 -13.73 11.90 -46.12
C GLU A 45 -12.92 12.84 -45.20
N GLU A 46 -11.85 13.44 -45.76
CA GLU A 46 -11.11 14.52 -45.11
C GLU A 46 -11.97 15.79 -45.11
N ASP A 47 -11.86 16.64 -44.08
CA ASP A 47 -12.14 18.06 -44.28
C ASP A 47 -11.05 18.94 -43.62
N LYS A 48 -10.59 19.91 -44.40
CA LYS A 48 -9.54 20.89 -44.05
C LYS A 48 -10.13 22.29 -44.13
N ALA A 49 -9.38 23.26 -43.58
CA ALA A 49 -9.61 24.71 -43.63
C ALA A 49 -10.41 25.28 -42.41
N GLN A 50 -10.11 26.48 -41.90
CA GLN A 50 -9.01 27.39 -42.26
C GLN A 50 -8.60 28.27 -41.06
N GLU A 51 -7.37 28.77 -41.10
CA GLU A 51 -6.95 29.89 -40.25
C GLU A 51 -7.69 31.17 -40.68
N ASP A 52 -7.99 32.04 -39.71
CA ASP A 52 -8.05 33.48 -39.97
C ASP A 52 -7.30 34.24 -38.86
N LYS A 53 -6.41 35.14 -39.30
CA LYS A 53 -5.68 36.10 -38.46
C LYS A 53 -6.31 37.48 -38.64
N VAL A 54 -6.15 38.37 -37.65
CA VAL A 54 -5.68 39.77 -37.86
C VAL A 54 -5.51 40.45 -36.49
N ASP A 55 -4.30 41.02 -36.29
CA ASP A 55 -3.84 42.22 -35.56
C ASP A 55 -4.61 42.78 -34.32
N GLY A 56 -3.97 43.41 -33.33
CA GLY A 56 -2.54 43.73 -33.15
C GLY A 56 -2.26 45.21 -32.78
N VAL A 57 -2.15 45.53 -31.49
CA VAL A 57 -1.68 46.83 -30.92
C VAL A 57 -1.02 46.49 -29.55
N LYS A 58 0.29 46.63 -29.28
CA LYS A 58 1.07 47.86 -28.93
C LYS A 58 0.43 48.70 -27.80
N GLU A 59 1.10 49.36 -26.86
CA GLU A 59 2.48 49.42 -26.30
C GLU A 59 2.26 49.79 -24.79
N GLU A 60 3.19 49.84 -23.81
CA GLU A 60 4.62 50.16 -23.74
C GLU A 60 5.26 49.46 -22.50
N THR A 61 6.58 49.54 -22.32
CA THR A 61 7.34 49.15 -21.09
C THR A 61 7.70 50.37 -20.24
N ARG A 62 7.82 50.26 -18.91
CA ARG A 62 8.65 51.21 -18.14
C ARG A 62 9.29 50.65 -16.88
N GLU A 63 10.61 50.75 -16.81
CA GLU A 63 11.43 50.60 -15.61
C GLU A 63 11.43 51.90 -14.79
N THR A 64 11.71 51.80 -13.49
CA THR A 64 12.32 52.90 -12.71
C THR A 64 13.26 52.37 -11.65
N LYS A 65 14.38 53.07 -11.45
CA LYS A 65 15.45 52.77 -10.50
C LYS A 65 15.68 53.97 -9.56
N VAL A 66 15.90 53.66 -8.27
CA VAL A 66 16.90 54.24 -7.34
C VAL A 66 16.82 55.74 -6.97
N GLU A 67 17.43 56.04 -5.81
CA GLU A 67 17.76 57.33 -5.17
C GLU A 67 16.78 57.81 -4.08
N ASP A 68 17.22 58.32 -2.93
CA ASP A 68 18.48 58.16 -2.17
C ASP A 68 18.24 58.67 -0.73
N GLY A 69 19.15 58.46 0.25
CA GLY A 69 18.99 59.13 1.55
C GLY A 69 19.80 58.62 2.74
N ASN A 70 21.03 59.13 2.90
CA ASN A 70 21.82 59.02 4.13
C ASN A 70 21.14 59.66 5.36
N ASN A 71 21.54 59.22 6.56
CA ASN A 71 21.98 60.17 7.57
C ASN A 71 23.06 59.55 8.48
N GLU A 72 24.01 60.39 8.89
CA GLU A 72 25.19 60.07 9.70
C GLU A 72 24.93 60.34 11.19
N GLU A 73 25.77 59.76 12.07
CA GLU A 73 26.26 60.27 13.37
C GLU A 73 26.79 59.07 14.19
N GLU A 74 27.79 59.14 15.08
CA GLU A 74 29.11 59.78 15.16
C GLU A 74 29.71 59.28 16.51
N ASN A 75 31.04 59.15 16.63
CA ASN A 75 31.81 58.93 17.88
C ASN A 75 31.58 57.62 18.70
N GLY A 76 32.56 57.08 19.44
CA GLY A 76 33.98 57.43 19.51
C GLY A 76 34.64 57.14 20.87
N GLY A 77 35.76 56.42 20.87
CA GLY A 77 36.83 56.48 21.89
C GLY A 77 36.76 55.54 23.11
N GLY A 78 37.95 55.21 23.64
CA GLY A 78 38.17 54.88 25.06
C GLY A 78 38.65 53.46 25.38
N GLU A 79 39.95 53.30 25.59
CA GLU A 79 40.55 52.14 26.30
C GLU A 79 40.39 52.32 27.81
N GLU A 80 40.34 51.22 28.60
CA GLU A 80 41.09 51.07 29.86
C GLU A 80 40.96 49.64 30.46
N ASN A 81 42.09 48.92 30.42
CA ASN A 81 42.73 48.13 31.49
C ASN A 81 42.06 47.06 32.39
N GLU A 82 42.89 46.01 32.57
CA GLU A 82 43.31 45.34 33.83
C GLU A 82 42.78 43.91 34.19
N ASP A 83 43.78 43.01 34.18
CA ASP A 83 44.08 41.88 35.08
C ASP A 83 43.20 40.61 35.16
N GLY A 84 43.88 39.45 35.15
CA GLY A 84 43.41 38.22 35.79
C GLY A 84 43.71 36.89 35.08
N ASP A 85 44.97 36.44 35.16
CA ASP A 85 45.44 35.05 35.41
C ASP A 85 44.88 33.80 34.67
N GLU A 86 45.83 32.92 34.31
CA GLU A 86 45.75 31.43 34.29
C GLU A 86 44.81 30.77 33.24
N GLU A 87 45.12 29.63 32.60
CA GLU A 87 46.17 28.60 32.77
C GLU A 87 46.52 27.95 31.40
N ASP A 88 47.64 27.21 31.31
CA ASP A 88 47.97 26.38 30.14
C ASP A 88 47.13 25.09 30.12
N ASP A 89 46.71 24.61 28.93
CA ASP A 89 46.38 23.19 28.69
C ASP A 89 46.55 22.90 27.17
N ASP A 90 47.64 22.21 26.81
CA ASP A 90 47.75 21.41 25.59
C ASP A 90 47.03 20.06 25.84
N ASP A 91 46.31 19.52 24.85
CA ASP A 91 46.43 18.11 24.37
C ASP A 91 45.21 17.64 23.52
N ASP A 92 45.54 16.98 22.40
CA ASP A 92 44.81 15.90 21.71
C ASP A 92 43.33 16.07 21.24
N ASP A 93 43.15 16.71 20.08
CA ASP A 93 42.02 16.48 19.14
C ASP A 93 42.50 15.53 18.01
N ASP A 94 42.48 14.21 18.23
CA ASP A 94 42.74 13.18 17.18
C ASP A 94 42.19 11.79 17.64
N ASP A 95 40.87 11.55 17.54
CA ASP A 95 40.25 10.20 17.67
C ASP A 95 38.74 10.17 17.31
N ASP A 96 38.34 10.57 16.09
CA ASP A 96 36.91 10.60 15.66
C ASP A 96 36.65 10.14 14.20
N ASP A 97 37.58 9.38 13.60
CA ASP A 97 37.50 8.90 12.19
C ASP A 97 37.28 7.36 12.05
N ASP A 98 37.36 6.58 13.14
CA ASP A 98 37.32 5.09 13.11
C ASP A 98 35.90 4.49 12.96
N ASP A 99 34.84 5.17 13.44
CA ASP A 99 33.47 4.64 13.47
C ASP A 99 32.82 4.47 12.07
N VAL A 100 33.39 5.12 11.03
CA VAL A 100 32.81 5.12 9.67
C VAL A 100 33.24 3.89 8.86
N ASP A 101 34.43 3.33 9.08
CA ASP A 101 34.90 2.16 8.32
C ASP A 101 34.26 0.85 8.82
N ASP A 102 33.88 0.79 10.10
CA ASP A 102 33.31 -0.42 10.73
C ASP A 102 31.91 -0.78 10.19
N GLU A 103 31.02 0.22 9.98
CA GLU A 103 29.71 -0.01 9.32
C GLU A 103 29.89 -0.43 7.84
N ALA A 104 30.86 0.15 7.15
CA ALA A 104 31.17 -0.18 5.75
C ALA A 104 31.76 -1.60 5.62
N GLU A 105 32.58 -2.05 6.58
CA GLU A 105 33.11 -3.40 6.62
C GLU A 105 32.02 -4.43 6.98
N GLU A 106 31.17 -4.13 7.97
CA GLU A 106 29.93 -4.87 8.28
C GLU A 106 29.04 -5.04 7.03
N GLU A 107 28.88 -4.00 6.23
CA GLU A 107 28.07 -4.08 5.01
C GLU A 107 28.71 -4.97 3.92
N ARG A 108 30.04 -4.90 3.75
CA ARG A 108 30.79 -5.78 2.83
C ARG A 108 30.71 -7.24 3.26
N LYS A 109 30.83 -7.54 4.56
CA LYS A 109 30.70 -8.92 5.12
C LYS A 109 29.33 -9.55 4.82
N ARG A 110 28.29 -8.75 4.58
CA ARG A 110 26.92 -9.24 4.22
C ARG A 110 26.77 -9.62 2.75
N ILE A 111 27.75 -9.32 1.90
CA ILE A 111 27.71 -9.61 0.46
C ILE A 111 28.23 -11.01 0.19
N THR A 112 27.38 -11.89 -0.34
CA THR A 112 27.74 -13.26 -0.73
C THR A 112 27.75 -13.43 -2.25
N ASN A 113 28.73 -14.16 -2.76
CA ASN A 113 28.80 -14.56 -4.16
C ASN A 113 28.43 -16.04 -4.31
N PHE A 114 27.69 -16.39 -5.36
CA PHE A 114 27.36 -17.76 -5.70
C PHE A 114 27.40 -17.98 -7.22
N ASN A 115 27.77 -19.18 -7.66
CA ASN A 115 27.79 -19.56 -9.07
C ASN A 115 26.42 -20.14 -9.45
N PHE A 116 25.85 -19.67 -10.56
CA PHE A 116 24.69 -20.27 -11.21
C PHE A 116 24.88 -20.24 -12.73
N ASP A 117 24.72 -21.38 -13.39
CA ASP A 117 24.89 -21.54 -14.84
C ASP A 117 26.25 -21.03 -15.40
N GLY A 118 27.31 -21.11 -14.59
CA GLY A 118 28.66 -20.64 -14.94
C GLY A 118 28.90 -19.15 -14.73
N GLU A 119 27.88 -18.39 -14.32
CA GLU A 119 27.99 -16.96 -13.99
C GLU A 119 28.01 -16.75 -12.47
N ILE A 120 28.80 -15.77 -12.01
CA ILE A 120 28.88 -15.41 -10.59
C ILE A 120 27.86 -14.31 -10.30
N TYR A 121 26.96 -14.60 -9.35
CA TYR A 121 25.92 -13.70 -8.87
C TYR A 121 26.23 -13.21 -7.46
N THR A 122 26.02 -11.92 -7.24
CA THR A 122 26.26 -11.24 -5.96
C THR A 122 24.93 -10.95 -5.26
N PHE A 123 24.81 -11.34 -3.99
CA PHE A 123 23.59 -11.20 -3.19
C PHE A 123 23.90 -10.78 -1.75
N LYS A 124 23.31 -9.66 -1.32
CA LYS A 124 23.37 -9.16 0.06
C LYS A 124 22.43 -9.98 0.95
N GLU A 125 23.00 -10.83 1.80
CA GLU A 125 22.25 -11.63 2.78
C GLU A 125 21.76 -10.74 3.93
N ARG A 126 20.74 -11.22 4.67
CA ARG A 126 20.27 -10.53 5.88
C ARG A 126 21.13 -10.93 7.10
N PRO A 127 21.29 -10.07 8.12
CA PRO A 127 22.06 -10.39 9.33
C PRO A 127 21.69 -11.74 9.95
N SER A 128 20.39 -12.02 10.10
CA SER A 128 19.90 -13.30 10.64
C SER A 128 20.31 -14.55 9.84
N VAL A 129 20.62 -14.42 8.54
CA VAL A 129 21.07 -15.54 7.71
C VAL A 129 22.57 -15.78 7.92
N ILE A 130 23.34 -14.71 8.17
CA ILE A 130 24.78 -14.76 8.40
C ILE A 130 25.05 -15.31 9.80
N GLU A 131 24.33 -14.81 10.81
CA GLU A 131 24.40 -15.34 12.18
C GLU A 131 24.05 -16.84 12.27
N GLU A 132 23.17 -17.35 11.37
CA GLU A 132 22.88 -18.79 11.28
C GLU A 132 24.03 -19.57 10.63
N LYS A 133 24.62 -19.06 9.54
CA LYS A 133 25.79 -19.69 8.88
C LYS A 133 27.02 -19.74 9.78
N GLU A 134 27.24 -18.70 10.58
CA GLU A 134 28.26 -18.64 11.63
C GLU A 134 27.90 -19.50 12.85
N GLY A 135 26.67 -20.01 12.91
CA GLY A 135 26.18 -20.84 14.02
C GLY A 135 26.01 -20.09 15.34
N LYS A 136 25.91 -18.74 15.32
CA LYS A 136 25.56 -17.91 16.49
C LYS A 136 24.10 -18.14 16.90
N ILE A 137 23.23 -18.33 15.92
CA ILE A 137 21.82 -18.72 16.11
C ILE A 137 21.52 -20.07 15.46
N GLU A 138 20.41 -20.67 15.85
CA GLU A 138 19.84 -21.87 15.24
C GLU A 138 18.31 -21.86 15.32
N PHE A 139 17.66 -22.57 14.40
CA PHE A 139 16.20 -22.74 14.36
C PHE A 139 15.85 -24.14 14.85
N ARG A 140 15.14 -24.24 15.99
CA ARG A 140 14.73 -25.51 16.59
C ARG A 140 13.22 -25.64 16.62
N VAL A 141 12.69 -26.78 16.19
CA VAL A 141 11.28 -27.14 16.41
C VAL A 141 11.19 -27.95 17.70
N VAL A 142 10.41 -27.47 18.66
CA VAL A 142 10.20 -28.07 19.97
C VAL A 142 8.71 -28.23 20.27
N ASN A 143 8.37 -29.23 21.08
CA ASN A 143 7.05 -29.41 21.68
C ASN A 143 7.20 -29.90 23.13
N ASN A 144 6.07 -30.08 23.83
CA ASN A 144 6.10 -30.57 25.21
C ASN A 144 6.32 -32.09 25.28
N ASP A 145 7.57 -32.50 25.01
CA ASP A 145 8.10 -33.86 25.04
C ASP A 145 8.58 -34.32 26.44
N ASN A 146 8.40 -33.50 27.48
CA ASN A 146 8.98 -33.64 28.84
C ASN A 146 10.52 -33.59 28.92
N THR A 147 11.24 -33.22 27.86
CA THR A 147 12.70 -33.02 27.95
C THR A 147 13.02 -31.65 28.57
N LYS A 148 14.16 -31.59 29.27
CA LYS A 148 14.62 -30.36 29.94
C LYS A 148 14.84 -29.21 28.94
N ASP A 149 15.46 -29.52 27.80
CA ASP A 149 15.86 -28.52 26.81
C ASP A 149 14.65 -27.95 26.07
N SER A 150 13.72 -28.80 25.61
CA SER A 150 12.45 -28.35 25.04
C SER A 150 11.65 -27.51 26.05
N LEU A 151 11.62 -27.90 27.33
CA LEU A 151 10.92 -27.12 28.36
C LEU A 151 11.57 -25.74 28.59
N ILE A 152 12.90 -25.63 28.57
CA ILE A 152 13.62 -24.34 28.65
C ILE A 152 13.25 -23.45 27.47
N VAL A 153 13.29 -23.97 26.24
CA VAL A 153 12.96 -23.22 25.02
C VAL A 153 11.49 -22.78 25.03
N LEU A 154 10.54 -23.67 25.37
CA LEU A 154 9.13 -23.34 25.48
C LEU A 154 8.86 -22.31 26.58
N THR A 155 9.58 -22.36 27.70
CA THR A 155 9.48 -21.34 28.77
C THR A 155 9.98 -19.97 28.29
N GLY A 156 11.10 -19.95 27.54
CA GLY A 156 11.61 -18.73 26.91
C GLY A 156 10.59 -18.13 25.92
N LEU A 157 10.03 -18.96 25.04
CA LEU A 157 8.99 -18.55 24.09
C LEU A 157 7.74 -18.01 24.78
N LYS A 158 7.21 -18.73 25.77
CA LYS A 158 6.09 -18.27 26.60
C LYS A 158 6.36 -16.87 27.15
N ASN A 159 7.54 -16.64 27.72
CA ASN A 159 7.89 -15.35 28.31
C ASN A 159 7.99 -14.22 27.26
N ILE A 160 8.42 -14.52 26.04
CA ILE A 160 8.40 -13.56 24.91
C ILE A 160 6.96 -13.27 24.49
N PHE A 161 6.14 -14.30 24.23
CA PHE A 161 4.74 -14.12 23.85
C PHE A 161 3.96 -13.32 24.90
N GLN A 162 4.15 -13.59 26.19
CA GLN A 162 3.51 -12.85 27.29
C GLN A 162 3.93 -11.37 27.40
N LYS A 163 5.07 -10.99 26.83
CA LYS A 163 5.54 -9.59 26.75
C LYS A 163 5.09 -8.91 25.45
N GLN A 164 5.19 -9.60 24.33
CA GLN A 164 4.94 -9.05 22.99
C GLN A 164 3.44 -9.09 22.57
N LEU A 165 2.62 -9.93 23.22
CA LEU A 165 1.19 -10.06 22.95
C LEU A 165 0.36 -9.67 24.21
N PRO A 166 0.35 -8.40 24.63
CA PRO A 166 -0.26 -7.97 25.89
C PRO A 166 -1.79 -8.16 25.93
N LYS A 167 -2.45 -8.23 24.76
CA LYS A 167 -3.89 -8.53 24.63
C LYS A 167 -4.25 -10.00 24.92
N MET A 168 -3.28 -10.91 24.87
CA MET A 168 -3.50 -12.34 25.06
C MET A 168 -3.32 -12.73 26.53
N PRO A 169 -4.29 -13.42 27.18
CA PRO A 169 -4.16 -13.80 28.58
C PRO A 169 -2.93 -14.67 28.85
N ARG A 170 -2.17 -14.36 29.90
CA ARG A 170 -0.91 -15.04 30.24
C ARG A 170 -1.08 -16.55 30.45
N GLU A 171 -2.21 -16.96 31.04
CA GLU A 171 -2.57 -18.36 31.23
C GLU A 171 -2.91 -19.05 29.91
N TYR A 172 -3.63 -18.36 29.02
CA TYR A 172 -3.97 -18.86 27.69
C TYR A 172 -2.71 -19.16 26.86
N ILE A 173 -1.75 -18.22 26.84
CA ILE A 173 -0.43 -18.42 26.21
C ILE A 173 0.26 -19.64 26.82
N SER A 174 0.37 -19.71 28.16
CA SER A 174 1.05 -20.81 28.86
C SER A 174 0.42 -22.16 28.50
N ARG A 175 -0.91 -22.24 28.47
CA ARG A 175 -1.65 -23.46 28.19
C ARG A 175 -1.40 -23.98 26.78
N LEU A 176 -1.37 -23.10 25.77
CA LEU A 176 -1.15 -23.51 24.37
C LEU A 176 0.32 -23.76 24.03
N VAL A 177 1.27 -22.99 24.61
CA VAL A 177 2.71 -23.21 24.37
C VAL A 177 3.18 -24.56 24.94
N TYR A 178 2.61 -25.01 26.07
CA TYR A 178 2.89 -26.33 26.64
C TYR A 178 1.92 -27.44 26.20
N ASP A 179 0.98 -27.16 25.28
CA ASP A 179 0.05 -28.17 24.77
C ASP A 179 0.77 -29.14 23.82
N ARG A 180 0.55 -30.44 23.98
CA ARG A 180 1.26 -31.48 23.22
C ARG A 180 0.86 -31.58 21.75
N SER A 181 -0.29 -31.02 21.37
CA SER A 181 -0.74 -30.93 19.97
C SER A 181 -0.21 -29.69 19.25
N HIS A 182 0.51 -28.81 19.96
CA HIS A 182 1.15 -27.62 19.41
C HIS A 182 2.65 -27.86 19.25
N LEU A 183 3.21 -27.28 18.19
CA LEU A 183 4.64 -27.25 17.90
C LEU A 183 5.09 -25.80 17.93
N SER A 184 6.32 -25.55 18.39
CA SER A 184 6.91 -24.22 18.36
C SER A 184 8.23 -24.25 17.64
N MET A 185 8.37 -23.44 16.60
CA MET A 185 9.67 -23.15 16.00
C MET A 185 10.29 -21.95 16.72
N ALA A 186 11.41 -22.18 17.39
CA ALA A 186 12.15 -21.17 18.15
C ALA A 186 13.42 -20.74 17.39
N VAL A 187 13.71 -19.44 17.45
CA VAL A 187 15.04 -18.89 17.17
C VAL A 187 15.82 -18.92 18.47
N VAL A 188 16.91 -19.68 18.52
CA VAL A 188 17.76 -19.84 19.71
C VAL A 188 19.15 -19.30 19.39
N ARG A 189 19.62 -18.33 20.18
CA ARG A 189 21.02 -17.89 20.22
C ARG A 189 21.78 -18.79 21.19
N LYS A 190 22.94 -19.31 20.79
CA LYS A 190 23.71 -20.23 21.64
C LYS A 190 24.15 -19.53 22.95
N PRO A 191 24.18 -20.24 24.09
CA PRO A 191 23.95 -21.68 24.23
C PRO A 191 22.47 -22.10 24.18
N LEU A 192 21.53 -21.34 24.75
CA LEU A 192 20.11 -21.71 24.86
C LEU A 192 19.15 -20.49 24.99
N THR A 193 19.60 -19.31 24.58
CA THR A 193 18.84 -18.05 24.73
C THR A 193 17.79 -17.91 23.64
N VAL A 194 16.51 -17.90 24.00
CA VAL A 194 15.41 -17.74 23.03
C VAL A 194 15.30 -16.29 22.58
N VAL A 195 15.36 -16.06 21.26
CA VAL A 195 15.22 -14.73 20.62
C VAL A 195 13.77 -14.47 20.17
N GLY A 196 13.04 -15.52 19.81
CA GLY A 196 11.65 -15.43 19.34
C GLY A 196 11.16 -16.75 18.78
N GLY A 197 9.92 -16.80 18.29
CA GLY A 197 9.38 -18.01 17.70
C GLY A 197 7.96 -17.90 17.16
N ILE A 198 7.51 -19.00 16.53
CA ILE A 198 6.15 -19.23 16.09
C ILE A 198 5.63 -20.50 16.74
N THR A 199 4.51 -20.41 17.46
CA THR A 199 3.74 -21.58 17.91
C THR A 199 2.62 -21.83 16.91
N TYR A 200 2.52 -23.06 16.41
CA TYR A 200 1.52 -23.48 15.43
C TYR A 200 0.93 -24.85 15.78
N ARG A 201 -0.26 -25.11 15.26
CA ARG A 201 -1.00 -26.36 15.44
C ARG A 201 -1.26 -27.01 14.08
N PRO A 202 -0.61 -28.14 13.75
CA PRO A 202 -0.78 -28.80 12.47
C PRO A 202 -2.10 -29.61 12.40
N PHE A 203 -2.82 -29.47 11.29
CA PHE A 203 -3.97 -30.30 10.95
C PHE A 203 -3.65 -31.11 9.68
N ASN A 204 -2.71 -32.06 9.79
CA ASN A 204 -2.18 -32.84 8.66
C ASN A 204 -3.29 -33.45 7.76
N ASN A 205 -4.36 -33.97 8.36
CA ASN A 205 -5.50 -34.58 7.64
C ASN A 205 -6.35 -33.57 6.84
N ARG A 206 -6.13 -32.26 7.04
CA ARG A 206 -6.84 -31.13 6.42
C ARG A 206 -5.90 -30.20 5.65
N GLU A 207 -4.64 -30.60 5.46
CA GLU A 207 -3.59 -29.89 4.71
C GLU A 207 -3.30 -28.44 5.16
N PHE A 208 -3.69 -28.03 6.37
CA PHE A 208 -3.41 -26.70 6.90
C PHE A 208 -2.78 -26.74 8.31
N ALA A 209 -2.13 -25.65 8.73
CA ALA A 209 -1.80 -25.39 10.12
C ALA A 209 -2.35 -24.04 10.59
N GLU A 210 -2.74 -23.98 11.86
CA GLU A 210 -3.08 -22.74 12.55
C GLU A 210 -1.82 -22.14 13.15
N ILE A 211 -1.46 -20.90 12.79
CA ILE A 211 -0.45 -20.13 13.51
C ILE A 211 -1.15 -19.46 14.70
N VAL A 212 -0.75 -19.87 15.91
CA VAL A 212 -1.38 -19.46 17.16
C VAL A 212 -0.67 -18.24 17.75
N PHE A 213 0.67 -18.24 17.76
CA PHE A 213 1.49 -17.13 18.23
C PHE A 213 2.68 -16.92 17.30
N CYS A 214 3.06 -15.66 17.07
CA CYS A 214 4.24 -15.27 16.31
C CYS A 214 4.83 -13.99 16.92
N ALA A 215 6.04 -14.06 17.49
CA ALA A 215 6.69 -12.92 18.12
C ALA A 215 8.23 -13.06 18.15
N ILE A 216 8.91 -11.92 18.07
CA ILE A 216 10.36 -11.77 18.28
C ILE A 216 10.58 -10.82 19.46
N SER A 217 11.59 -11.05 20.29
CA SER A 217 12.00 -10.12 21.36
C SER A 217 12.22 -8.73 20.81
N SER A 218 11.68 -7.70 21.47
CA SER A 218 11.79 -6.30 21.05
C SER A 218 13.23 -5.83 20.86
N THR A 219 14.17 -6.35 21.65
CA THR A 219 15.62 -6.10 21.54
C THR A 219 16.25 -6.61 20.23
N GLU A 220 15.56 -7.50 19.51
CA GLU A 220 16.05 -8.19 18.31
C GLU A 220 15.06 -7.98 17.13
N GLN A 221 14.12 -7.05 17.24
CA GLN A 221 13.25 -6.67 16.13
C GLN A 221 14.05 -5.90 15.06
N VAL A 222 13.45 -5.70 13.88
CA VAL A 222 14.06 -5.08 12.67
C VAL A 222 15.21 -5.87 12.02
N ARG A 223 16.01 -6.66 12.76
CA ARG A 223 17.13 -7.51 12.27
C ARG A 223 16.77 -8.65 11.28
N GLY A 224 15.51 -8.74 10.86
CA GLY A 224 15.04 -9.68 9.83
C GLY A 224 14.59 -11.06 10.33
N TYR A 225 14.82 -11.40 11.61
CA TYR A 225 14.50 -12.70 12.21
C TYR A 225 13.07 -13.20 11.94
N GLY A 226 12.05 -12.34 12.03
CA GLY A 226 10.65 -12.75 11.81
C GLY A 226 10.39 -13.31 10.41
N ALA A 227 10.96 -12.69 9.36
CA ALA A 227 10.85 -13.20 8.00
C ALA A 227 11.67 -14.48 7.79
N HIS A 228 12.86 -14.55 8.40
CA HIS A 228 13.73 -15.73 8.32
C HIS A 228 13.10 -16.95 9.00
N LEU A 229 12.50 -16.75 10.18
CA LEU A 229 11.71 -17.73 10.92
C LEU A 229 10.49 -18.22 10.13
N MET A 230 9.78 -17.34 9.44
CA MET A 230 8.65 -17.75 8.60
C MET A 230 9.11 -18.57 7.38
N ASN A 231 10.25 -18.25 6.78
CA ASN A 231 10.83 -19.04 5.69
C ASN A 231 11.24 -20.44 6.17
N HIS A 232 11.93 -20.53 7.32
CA HIS A 232 12.24 -21.79 8.00
C HIS A 232 10.98 -22.61 8.29
N LEU A 233 9.91 -21.98 8.81
CA LEU A 233 8.65 -22.65 9.10
C LEU A 233 8.00 -23.23 7.84
N LYS A 234 7.94 -22.46 6.74
CA LYS A 234 7.39 -22.92 5.46
C LYS A 234 8.20 -24.06 4.84
N ASP A 235 9.53 -24.01 4.94
CA ASP A 235 10.39 -25.07 4.40
C ASP A 235 10.31 -26.34 5.26
N TYR A 236 10.34 -26.21 6.58
CA TYR A 236 10.17 -27.32 7.52
C TYR A 236 8.81 -28.02 7.36
N VAL A 237 7.71 -27.26 7.36
CA VAL A 237 6.36 -27.82 7.32
C VAL A 237 6.11 -28.56 6.00
N ARG A 238 6.56 -28.00 4.85
CA ARG A 238 6.42 -28.66 3.54
C ARG A 238 7.35 -29.87 3.35
N ALA A 239 8.48 -29.92 4.06
CA ALA A 239 9.39 -31.07 4.03
C ALA A 239 8.95 -32.23 4.94
N THR A 240 8.19 -31.94 6.00
CA THR A 240 7.84 -32.90 7.06
C THR A 240 6.37 -33.31 7.10
N SER A 241 5.48 -32.60 6.39
CA SER A 241 4.02 -32.78 6.49
C SER A 241 3.31 -32.49 5.16
N PRO A 242 2.05 -32.95 4.96
CA PRO A 242 1.26 -32.64 3.77
C PRO A 242 0.64 -31.22 3.78
N ILE A 243 1.04 -30.36 4.71
CA ILE A 243 0.44 -29.03 4.90
C ILE A 243 0.86 -28.07 3.78
N LYS A 244 -0.15 -27.44 3.17
CA LYS A 244 -0.04 -26.47 2.06
C LYS A 244 -0.46 -25.07 2.48
N TYR A 245 -1.30 -24.95 3.51
CA TYR A 245 -1.91 -23.69 3.94
C TYR A 245 -1.56 -23.33 5.38
N PHE A 246 -1.37 -22.04 5.65
CA PHE A 246 -1.42 -21.50 7.00
C PHE A 246 -2.64 -20.60 7.17
N LEU A 247 -3.33 -20.75 8.29
CA LEU A 247 -4.37 -19.84 8.77
C LEU A 247 -3.90 -19.16 10.04
N THR A 248 -4.22 -17.88 10.22
CA THR A 248 -3.85 -17.10 11.40
C THR A 248 -4.88 -16.02 11.66
N TYR A 249 -5.12 -15.70 12.93
CA TYR A 249 -5.78 -14.45 13.31
C TYR A 249 -4.70 -13.40 13.60
N ALA A 250 -4.59 -12.40 12.73
CA ALA A 250 -3.62 -11.33 12.85
C ALA A 250 -4.23 -10.09 13.53
N ASP A 251 -3.58 -9.60 14.58
CA ASP A 251 -3.82 -8.25 15.10
C ASP A 251 -3.55 -7.19 14.01
N ASN A 252 -4.25 -6.05 14.07
CA ASN A 252 -4.11 -4.97 13.08
C ASN A 252 -2.66 -4.53 12.82
N TYR A 253 -1.83 -4.44 13.86
CA TYR A 253 -0.40 -4.12 13.75
C TYR A 253 0.43 -5.21 13.04
N ALA A 254 -0.02 -6.46 13.07
CA ALA A 254 0.66 -7.60 12.46
C ALA A 254 0.26 -7.87 11.00
N ILE A 255 -0.86 -7.31 10.52
CA ILE A 255 -1.35 -7.51 9.14
C ILE A 255 -0.25 -7.16 8.11
N GLY A 256 0.49 -6.06 8.31
CA GLY A 256 1.58 -5.67 7.41
C GLY A 256 2.74 -6.67 7.36
N TYR A 257 3.06 -7.32 8.48
CA TYR A 257 4.04 -8.41 8.52
C TYR A 257 3.51 -9.64 7.78
N PHE A 258 2.29 -10.10 8.08
CA PHE A 258 1.71 -11.28 7.45
C PHE A 258 1.52 -11.08 5.93
N LYS A 259 1.08 -9.90 5.47
CA LYS A 259 1.07 -9.54 4.03
C LYS A 259 2.45 -9.71 3.38
N LYS A 260 3.52 -9.19 4.00
CA LYS A 260 4.91 -9.37 3.52
C LYS A 260 5.37 -10.83 3.52
N GLN A 261 4.73 -11.70 4.33
CA GLN A 261 4.93 -13.14 4.31
C GLN A 261 4.02 -13.90 3.32
N GLY A 262 3.25 -13.21 2.47
CA GLY A 262 2.35 -13.85 1.51
C GLY A 262 1.05 -14.37 2.11
N PHE A 263 0.56 -13.75 3.19
CA PHE A 263 -0.81 -13.95 3.67
C PHE A 263 -1.75 -12.91 3.05
N THR A 264 -2.98 -13.34 2.73
CA THR A 264 -4.08 -12.48 2.27
C THR A 264 -5.25 -12.53 3.27
N LYS A 265 -6.13 -11.52 3.24
CA LYS A 265 -7.43 -11.55 3.95
C LYS A 265 -8.46 -12.44 3.23
N GLU A 266 -8.21 -12.79 1.97
CA GLU A 266 -9.09 -13.64 1.16
C GLU A 266 -8.86 -15.13 1.51
N ILE A 267 -9.86 -15.76 2.11
CA ILE A 267 -9.78 -17.16 2.52
C ILE A 267 -10.34 -18.02 1.39
N THR A 268 -9.45 -18.61 0.59
CA THR A 268 -9.82 -19.52 -0.52
C THR A 268 -10.02 -20.96 -0.06
N LEU A 269 -9.60 -21.31 1.16
CA LEU A 269 -9.83 -22.61 1.76
C LEU A 269 -11.30 -22.73 2.22
N ASP A 270 -11.99 -23.78 1.77
CA ASP A 270 -13.42 -23.97 2.08
C ASP A 270 -13.70 -24.00 3.59
N LYS A 271 -14.80 -23.37 4.00
CA LYS A 271 -15.17 -23.20 5.42
C LYS A 271 -15.25 -24.54 6.17
N SER A 272 -15.72 -25.63 5.53
CA SER A 272 -15.79 -26.96 6.16
C SER A 272 -14.41 -27.56 6.50
N VAL A 273 -13.33 -27.01 5.92
CA VAL A 273 -11.95 -27.45 6.17
C VAL A 273 -11.43 -26.91 7.50
N TRP A 274 -11.77 -25.67 7.89
CA TRP A 274 -11.14 -24.97 9.01
C TRP A 274 -12.11 -24.47 10.09
N MET A 275 -13.37 -24.24 9.77
CA MET A 275 -14.38 -23.72 10.72
C MET A 275 -14.58 -24.71 11.88
N GLY A 276 -14.52 -24.20 13.11
CA GLY A 276 -14.57 -25.01 14.34
C GLY A 276 -13.28 -25.75 14.72
N TYR A 277 -12.24 -25.71 13.87
CA TYR A 277 -10.92 -26.31 14.18
C TYR A 277 -9.93 -25.29 14.73
N ILE A 278 -9.89 -24.10 14.14
CA ILE A 278 -9.10 -22.96 14.61
C ILE A 278 -9.81 -22.21 15.75
N LYS A 279 -9.08 -21.35 16.45
CA LYS A 279 -9.62 -20.44 17.46
C LYS A 279 -9.93 -19.08 16.86
N ASP A 280 -11.14 -18.60 17.11
CA ASP A 280 -11.55 -17.24 16.77
C ASP A 280 -11.06 -16.29 17.87
N TYR A 281 -10.45 -15.18 17.45
CA TYR A 281 -9.92 -14.16 18.35
C TYR A 281 -10.62 -12.82 18.10
N GLU A 282 -11.22 -12.26 19.14
CA GLU A 282 -11.92 -10.98 19.05
C GLU A 282 -10.97 -9.85 18.64
N GLY A 283 -11.34 -9.08 17.62
CA GLY A 283 -10.52 -8.01 17.05
C GLY A 283 -9.36 -8.48 16.15
N GLY A 284 -9.17 -9.79 15.96
CA GLY A 284 -8.22 -10.34 14.99
C GLY A 284 -8.80 -10.42 13.58
N THR A 285 -7.98 -10.16 12.56
CA THR A 285 -8.33 -10.42 11.15
C THR A 285 -7.87 -11.82 10.76
N LEU A 286 -8.78 -12.69 10.32
CA LEU A 286 -8.42 -13.99 9.74
C LEU A 286 -7.64 -13.78 8.44
N MET A 287 -6.50 -14.46 8.30
CA MET A 287 -5.65 -14.40 7.11
C MET A 287 -5.16 -15.80 6.70
N GLN A 288 -5.04 -16.03 5.39
CA GLN A 288 -4.55 -17.27 4.79
C GLN A 288 -3.23 -17.04 4.04
N CYS A 289 -2.25 -17.93 4.24
CA CYS A 289 -1.11 -18.10 3.33
C CYS A 289 -1.26 -19.42 2.58
N SER A 290 -1.28 -19.36 1.25
CA SER A 290 -1.16 -20.52 0.38
C SER A 290 0.31 -20.66 0.00
N MET A 291 0.97 -21.73 0.46
CA MET A 291 2.40 -21.91 0.19
C MET A 291 2.65 -22.34 -1.27
N LEU A 292 3.76 -21.88 -1.83
CA LEU A 292 4.22 -22.27 -3.15
C LEU A 292 4.66 -23.75 -3.18
N PRO A 293 4.66 -24.40 -4.35
CA PRO A 293 5.08 -25.80 -4.49
C PRO A 293 6.44 -26.11 -3.88
N SER A 294 6.59 -27.33 -3.34
CA SER A 294 7.76 -27.78 -2.56
C SER A 294 9.10 -27.75 -3.30
N ILE A 295 9.09 -27.68 -4.64
CA ILE A 295 10.29 -27.49 -5.46
C ILE A 295 11.02 -26.15 -5.19
N LEU A 296 10.30 -25.14 -4.68
CA LEU A 296 10.88 -23.85 -4.30
C LEU A 296 11.13 -23.80 -2.79
N ARG A 297 12.38 -23.56 -2.36
CA ARG A 297 12.72 -23.28 -0.95
C ARG A 297 12.53 -21.79 -0.65
N TYR A 298 11.80 -21.47 0.43
CA TYR A 298 11.62 -20.08 0.87
C TYR A 298 12.91 -19.46 1.41
N LEU A 299 13.81 -20.26 1.99
CA LEU A 299 15.12 -19.79 2.43
C LEU A 299 15.99 -19.28 1.25
N ASP A 300 15.83 -19.84 0.04
CA ASP A 300 16.52 -19.36 -1.17
C ASP A 300 15.75 -18.26 -1.92
N SER A 301 14.55 -17.86 -1.46
CA SER A 301 13.63 -16.99 -2.22
C SER A 301 14.29 -15.71 -2.76
N GLY A 302 15.16 -15.06 -1.98
CA GLY A 302 15.91 -13.87 -2.41
C GLY A 302 16.87 -14.13 -3.58
N LYS A 303 17.53 -15.29 -3.60
CA LYS A 303 18.43 -15.71 -4.70
C LYS A 303 17.63 -16.16 -5.93
N ILE A 304 16.52 -16.86 -5.73
CA ILE A 304 15.60 -17.24 -6.81
C ILE A 304 15.06 -15.98 -7.52
N LEU A 305 14.64 -14.96 -6.76
CA LEU A 305 14.18 -13.69 -7.32
C LEU A 305 15.30 -12.92 -8.04
N LEU A 306 16.53 -12.95 -7.51
CA LEU A 306 17.70 -12.36 -8.19
C LEU A 306 17.97 -13.05 -9.54
N LEU A 307 17.95 -14.38 -9.59
CA LEU A 307 18.14 -15.15 -10.82
C LEU A 307 17.01 -14.91 -11.83
N GLN A 308 15.76 -14.85 -11.37
CA GLN A 308 14.62 -14.50 -12.23
C GLN A 308 14.76 -13.09 -12.82
N LYS A 309 15.13 -12.10 -12.00
CA LYS A 309 15.42 -10.74 -12.47
C LYS A 309 16.54 -10.74 -13.50
N ALA A 310 17.66 -11.41 -13.23
CA ALA A 310 18.79 -11.49 -14.16
C ALA A 310 18.43 -12.17 -15.49
N ALA A 311 17.63 -13.24 -15.47
CA ALA A 311 17.15 -13.89 -16.69
C ALA A 311 16.26 -12.98 -17.55
N ILE A 312 15.37 -12.22 -16.91
CA ILE A 312 14.53 -11.21 -17.57
C ILE A 312 15.42 -10.08 -18.14
N GLU A 313 16.36 -9.54 -17.36
CA GLU A 313 17.29 -8.50 -17.81
C GLU A 313 18.18 -8.96 -18.96
N ARG A 314 18.67 -10.21 -18.95
CA ARG A 314 19.42 -10.81 -20.07
C ARG A 314 18.56 -10.87 -21.33
N LYS A 315 17.28 -11.23 -21.20
CA LYS A 315 16.33 -11.22 -22.32
C LYS A 315 16.05 -9.81 -22.83
N ILE A 316 15.89 -8.84 -21.92
CA ILE A 316 15.73 -7.42 -22.27
C ILE A 316 16.98 -6.93 -23.00
N LYS A 317 18.20 -7.15 -22.49
CA LYS A 317 19.47 -6.77 -23.14
C LYS A 317 19.64 -7.37 -24.55
N SER A 318 19.08 -8.55 -24.82
CA SER A 318 19.08 -9.17 -26.17
C SER A 318 18.17 -8.48 -27.20
N ARG A 319 17.29 -7.56 -26.77
CA ARG A 319 16.35 -6.81 -27.62
C ARG A 319 16.56 -5.30 -27.53
N SER A 320 16.77 -4.79 -26.32
CA SER A 320 16.96 -3.38 -25.99
C SER A 320 18.42 -2.98 -26.03
N LYS A 321 18.68 -1.89 -26.75
CA LYS A 321 19.99 -1.22 -26.82
C LYS A 321 20.22 -0.20 -25.69
N SER A 322 19.30 -0.07 -24.72
CA SER A 322 19.41 0.91 -23.62
C SER A 322 20.62 0.70 -22.71
N HIS A 323 21.28 -0.47 -22.78
CA HIS A 323 22.50 -0.77 -22.05
C HIS A 323 23.79 -0.23 -22.73
N ILE A 324 23.67 0.30 -23.95
CA ILE A 324 24.80 0.87 -24.70
C ILE A 324 24.99 2.33 -24.27
N VAL A 325 26.06 2.61 -23.54
CA VAL A 325 26.49 3.99 -23.25
C VAL A 325 27.07 4.59 -24.53
N ARG A 326 26.63 5.80 -24.87
CA ARG A 326 26.97 6.49 -26.13
C ARG A 326 27.76 7.76 -25.84
N PRO A 327 28.67 8.18 -26.74
CA PRO A 327 29.43 9.41 -26.55
C PRO A 327 28.49 10.62 -26.50
N GLY A 328 28.78 11.57 -25.62
CA GLY A 328 28.04 12.83 -25.54
C GLY A 328 28.10 13.62 -26.85
N LEU A 329 27.01 14.32 -27.17
CA LEU A 329 26.88 15.12 -28.39
C LEU A 329 27.87 16.30 -28.35
N GLN A 330 28.85 16.33 -29.27
CA GLN A 330 29.92 17.32 -29.23
C GLN A 330 29.44 18.74 -29.56
N ILE A 331 28.32 18.90 -30.28
CA ILE A 331 27.79 20.21 -30.68
C ILE A 331 27.50 21.13 -29.48
N PHE A 332 27.06 20.58 -28.35
CA PHE A 332 26.81 21.33 -27.12
C PHE A 332 28.07 21.84 -26.41
N LYS A 333 29.27 21.37 -26.79
CA LYS A 333 30.53 21.98 -26.32
C LYS A 333 30.82 23.31 -27.00
N THR A 334 30.39 23.48 -28.26
CA THR A 334 30.68 24.66 -29.07
C THR A 334 29.53 25.65 -29.09
N ASN A 335 28.27 25.18 -29.06
CA ASN A 335 27.10 26.04 -28.99
C ASN A 335 26.01 25.39 -28.11
N ARG A 336 25.64 26.07 -27.02
CA ARG A 336 24.66 25.58 -26.04
C ARG A 336 23.20 25.76 -26.46
N ASN A 337 22.93 26.67 -27.41
CA ASN A 337 21.56 27.03 -27.82
C ASN A 337 21.21 26.45 -29.21
N VAL A 338 21.51 25.16 -29.42
CA VAL A 338 21.17 24.45 -30.66
C VAL A 338 20.01 23.50 -30.40
N THR A 339 18.91 23.64 -31.15
CA THR A 339 17.85 22.63 -31.21
C THR A 339 18.24 21.57 -32.24
N LEU A 340 18.13 20.29 -31.87
CA LEU A 340 18.39 19.14 -32.75
C LEU A 340 17.07 18.38 -33.00
N ASP A 341 16.88 17.82 -34.20
CA ASP A 341 15.86 16.79 -34.40
C ASP A 341 16.31 15.52 -33.66
N TYR A 342 15.34 14.83 -33.03
CA TYR A 342 15.56 13.55 -32.36
C TYR A 342 16.11 12.47 -33.33
N LYS A 343 15.79 12.58 -34.62
CA LYS A 343 16.27 11.68 -35.68
C LYS A 343 17.78 11.78 -35.90
N ASP A 344 18.32 12.99 -35.74
CA ASP A 344 19.74 13.30 -35.96
C ASP A 344 20.62 12.90 -34.77
N ILE A 345 20.02 12.50 -33.64
CA ILE A 345 20.71 11.94 -32.49
C ILE A 345 20.94 10.43 -32.76
N PRO A 346 22.18 9.98 -33.09
CA PRO A 346 22.40 8.60 -33.52
C PRO A 346 21.98 7.60 -32.44
N GLY A 347 22.14 7.99 -31.18
CA GLY A 347 21.77 7.17 -30.04
C GLY A 347 20.29 6.95 -29.82
N LEU A 348 19.46 7.90 -30.24
CA LEU A 348 18.01 7.89 -30.03
C LEU A 348 17.33 7.14 -31.18
N SER A 349 17.72 7.46 -32.41
CA SER A 349 17.34 6.76 -33.64
C SER A 349 17.70 5.27 -33.58
N GLU A 350 18.95 4.92 -33.25
CA GLU A 350 19.34 3.52 -33.16
C GLU A 350 18.63 2.75 -32.03
N ALA A 351 18.24 3.42 -30.94
CA ALA A 351 17.52 2.79 -29.83
C ALA A 351 16.07 2.41 -30.19
N GLY A 352 15.56 2.87 -31.35
CA GLY A 352 14.17 2.66 -31.75
C GLY A 352 13.20 3.56 -31.00
N TRP A 353 13.66 4.71 -30.50
CA TRP A 353 12.78 5.73 -29.93
C TRP A 353 11.81 6.22 -31.00
N SER A 354 10.57 6.47 -30.60
CA SER A 354 9.51 6.98 -31.46
C SER A 354 8.71 8.04 -30.70
N GLU A 355 8.12 8.96 -31.45
CA GLU A 355 7.27 10.01 -30.90
C GLU A 355 6.06 9.44 -30.12
N GLU A 356 5.58 8.25 -30.49
CA GLU A 356 4.54 7.52 -29.75
C GLU A 356 5.03 7.01 -28.39
N MET A 357 6.24 6.44 -28.33
CA MET A 357 6.86 6.03 -27.06
C MET A 357 7.13 7.23 -26.16
N ASP A 358 7.51 8.37 -26.73
CA ASP A 358 7.75 9.59 -25.97
C ASP A 358 6.45 10.19 -25.44
N LYS A 359 5.41 10.31 -26.29
CA LYS A 359 4.06 10.68 -25.85
C LYS A 359 3.53 9.75 -24.76
N LEU A 360 3.83 8.45 -24.83
CA LEU A 360 3.48 7.47 -23.79
C LEU A 360 4.29 7.69 -22.50
N ALA A 361 5.57 8.02 -22.58
CA ALA A 361 6.43 8.30 -21.43
C ALA A 361 6.15 9.65 -20.77
N GLN A 362 5.69 10.63 -21.56
CA GLN A 362 5.22 11.95 -21.14
C GLN A 362 3.79 11.93 -20.57
N LYS A 363 3.00 10.86 -20.76
CA LYS A 363 1.72 10.73 -20.05
C LYS A 363 2.00 10.84 -18.54
N PRO A 364 1.24 11.67 -17.81
CA PRO A 364 1.48 11.85 -16.39
C PRO A 364 1.39 10.49 -15.71
N LYS A 365 2.44 10.15 -14.95
CA LYS A 365 2.48 8.95 -14.14
C LYS A 365 1.56 9.18 -12.96
N ARG A 366 0.29 8.82 -13.16
CA ARG A 366 -0.79 8.78 -12.17
C ARG A 366 -0.23 8.42 -10.79
N GLY A 367 -0.49 9.29 -9.81
CA GLY A 367 0.14 9.24 -8.49
C GLY A 367 -0.09 7.92 -7.74
N PRO A 368 0.68 7.64 -6.66
CA PRO A 368 0.57 6.38 -5.92
C PRO A 368 -0.84 6.09 -5.38
N HIS A 369 -1.62 7.15 -5.13
CA HIS A 369 -3.01 7.06 -4.64
C HIS A 369 -4.04 6.78 -5.74
N TYR A 370 -3.68 6.89 -7.03
CA TYR A 370 -4.61 6.83 -8.16
C TYR A 370 -5.48 5.57 -8.17
N ASN A 371 -4.85 4.39 -8.02
CA ASN A 371 -5.57 3.12 -8.03
C ASN A 371 -6.57 2.99 -6.87
N PHE A 372 -6.25 3.59 -5.72
CA PHE A 372 -7.17 3.63 -4.57
C PHE A 372 -8.32 4.60 -4.82
N MET A 373 -8.04 5.79 -5.36
CA MET A 373 -9.08 6.76 -5.76
C MET A 373 -10.04 6.17 -6.79
N VAL A 374 -9.56 5.48 -7.83
CA VAL A 374 -10.42 4.78 -8.81
C VAL A 374 -11.26 3.69 -8.17
N THR A 375 -10.66 2.86 -7.31
CA THR A 375 -11.39 1.78 -6.63
C THR A 375 -12.50 2.36 -5.74
N LEU A 376 -12.17 3.34 -4.91
CA LEU A 376 -13.11 4.00 -4.00
C LEU A 376 -14.20 4.76 -4.75
N PHE A 377 -13.85 5.49 -5.80
CA PHE A 377 -14.79 6.20 -6.67
C PHE A 377 -15.78 5.23 -7.32
N SER A 378 -15.29 4.16 -7.95
CA SER A 378 -16.14 3.17 -8.61
C SER A 378 -17.07 2.46 -7.61
N GLU A 379 -16.57 2.14 -6.41
CA GLU A 379 -17.42 1.58 -5.34
C GLU A 379 -18.48 2.58 -4.85
N MET A 380 -18.16 3.87 -4.76
CA MET A 380 -19.12 4.93 -4.42
C MET A 380 -20.18 5.12 -5.51
N GLN A 381 -19.77 5.19 -6.78
CA GLN A 381 -20.66 5.38 -7.94
C GLN A 381 -21.67 4.23 -8.09
N ASN A 382 -21.23 2.99 -7.81
CA ASN A 382 -22.09 1.80 -7.83
C ASN A 382 -22.95 1.61 -6.56
N HIS A 383 -22.82 2.45 -5.53
CA HIS A 383 -23.58 2.30 -4.30
C HIS A 383 -25.06 2.74 -4.49
N PRO A 384 -26.08 2.02 -3.97
CA PRO A 384 -27.50 2.33 -4.22
C PRO A 384 -27.98 3.73 -3.80
N SER A 385 -27.24 4.42 -2.93
CA SER A 385 -27.52 5.82 -2.54
C SER A 385 -26.82 6.89 -3.40
N ALA A 386 -26.09 6.51 -4.46
CA ALA A 386 -25.31 7.42 -5.29
C ALA A 386 -26.09 8.15 -6.39
N TRP A 387 -27.26 7.62 -6.78
CA TRP A 387 -28.07 8.18 -7.87
C TRP A 387 -28.37 9.69 -7.79
N PRO A 388 -28.56 10.35 -6.61
CA PRO A 388 -28.83 11.79 -6.58
C PRO A 388 -27.60 12.66 -6.84
N PHE A 389 -26.41 12.04 -6.87
CA PHE A 389 -25.12 12.70 -7.02
C PHE A 389 -24.41 12.30 -8.31
N ALA A 390 -25.07 11.51 -9.18
CA ALA A 390 -24.45 10.94 -10.38
C ALA A 390 -24.06 12.00 -11.42
N VAL A 391 -24.80 13.11 -11.48
CA VAL A 391 -24.64 14.22 -12.44
C VAL A 391 -24.87 15.56 -11.74
N PRO A 392 -24.48 16.71 -12.32
CA PRO A 392 -24.76 18.03 -11.76
C PRO A 392 -26.26 18.28 -11.60
N VAL A 393 -26.64 19.06 -10.58
CA VAL A 393 -28.05 19.45 -10.35
C VAL A 393 -28.53 20.33 -11.50
N ASN A 394 -29.59 19.92 -12.20
CA ASN A 394 -30.13 20.68 -13.32
C ASN A 394 -30.74 22.02 -12.83
N LYS A 395 -30.19 23.15 -13.32
CA LYS A 395 -30.67 24.49 -12.97
C LYS A 395 -32.11 24.75 -13.42
N ASP A 396 -32.57 24.13 -14.51
CA ASP A 396 -33.94 24.32 -14.99
C ASP A 396 -34.98 23.58 -14.11
N GLU A 397 -34.55 22.53 -13.41
CA GLU A 397 -35.36 21.79 -12.44
C GLU A 397 -35.27 22.37 -11.02
N VAL A 398 -34.12 22.95 -10.66
CA VAL A 398 -33.86 23.54 -9.33
C VAL A 398 -33.25 24.94 -9.46
N PRO A 399 -34.06 25.98 -9.74
CA PRO A 399 -33.57 27.29 -10.18
C PRO A 399 -32.70 28.05 -9.18
N ASP A 400 -32.95 27.89 -7.88
CA ASP A 400 -32.25 28.58 -6.80
C ASP A 400 -31.02 27.81 -6.27
N TYR A 401 -30.76 26.59 -6.75
CA TYR A 401 -29.69 25.74 -6.24
C TYR A 401 -28.32 26.42 -6.27
N TYR A 402 -27.97 27.05 -7.40
CA TYR A 402 -26.70 27.75 -7.60
C TYR A 402 -26.64 29.15 -6.93
N ASP A 403 -27.79 29.67 -6.50
CA ASP A 403 -27.84 30.88 -5.67
C ASP A 403 -27.53 30.55 -4.20
N VAL A 404 -27.84 29.33 -3.75
CA VAL A 404 -27.52 28.82 -2.40
C VAL A 404 -26.14 28.16 -2.34
N ILE A 405 -25.84 27.25 -3.28
CA ILE A 405 -24.60 26.44 -3.31
C ILE A 405 -23.56 27.10 -4.23
N LYS A 406 -22.44 27.53 -3.66
CA LYS A 406 -21.38 28.29 -4.36
C LYS A 406 -20.27 27.42 -4.98
N GLU A 407 -20.01 26.26 -4.40
CA GLU A 407 -19.05 25.28 -4.90
C GLU A 407 -19.80 23.97 -5.24
N PRO A 408 -20.51 23.89 -6.37
CA PRO A 408 -21.21 22.67 -6.77
C PRO A 408 -20.21 21.53 -7.07
N MET A 409 -20.59 20.31 -6.72
CA MET A 409 -19.81 19.10 -7.00
C MET A 409 -20.75 17.89 -7.12
N ASP A 410 -20.36 16.93 -7.96
CA ASP A 410 -21.09 15.70 -8.27
C ASP A 410 -20.10 14.61 -8.74
N LEU A 411 -20.57 13.37 -8.86
CA LEU A 411 -19.73 12.21 -9.19
C LEU A 411 -19.21 12.25 -10.63
N SER A 412 -19.96 12.75 -11.62
CA SER A 412 -19.45 12.85 -13.00
C SER A 412 -18.36 13.92 -13.15
N THR A 413 -18.46 15.02 -12.40
CA THR A 413 -17.38 16.01 -12.29
C THR A 413 -16.15 15.41 -11.61
N MET A 414 -16.33 14.63 -10.54
CA MET A 414 -15.22 13.89 -9.90
C MET A 414 -14.58 12.84 -10.83
N GLU A 415 -15.38 12.11 -11.61
CA GLU A 415 -14.93 11.13 -12.60
C GLU A 415 -14.01 11.80 -13.63
N SER A 416 -14.47 12.90 -14.22
CA SER A 416 -13.70 13.70 -15.17
C SER A 416 -12.40 14.25 -14.56
N LYS A 417 -12.43 14.75 -13.32
CA LYS A 417 -11.22 15.18 -12.60
C LYS A 417 -10.24 14.02 -12.37
N LEU A 418 -10.75 12.83 -12.03
CA LEU A 418 -9.93 11.64 -11.79
C LEU A 418 -9.32 11.10 -13.08
N GLU A 419 -10.08 11.00 -14.17
CA GLU A 419 -9.55 10.51 -15.46
C GLU A 419 -8.43 11.41 -16.02
N ASN A 420 -8.61 12.73 -15.88
CA ASN A 420 -7.69 13.77 -16.34
C ASN A 420 -6.57 14.13 -15.33
N ASP A 421 -6.34 13.27 -14.31
CA ASP A 421 -5.26 13.37 -13.32
C ASP A 421 -5.23 14.74 -12.58
N LYS A 422 -6.42 15.28 -12.24
CA LYS A 422 -6.62 16.56 -11.55
C LYS A 422 -6.65 16.45 -10.01
N TYR A 423 -6.25 15.31 -9.48
CA TYR A 423 -6.09 15.06 -8.05
C TYR A 423 -4.62 14.75 -7.75
N GLU A 424 -3.88 15.78 -7.33
CA GLU A 424 -2.46 15.65 -6.97
C GLU A 424 -2.27 14.90 -5.65
N SER A 425 -3.30 14.93 -4.78
CA SER A 425 -3.31 14.31 -3.47
C SER A 425 -4.67 13.66 -3.15
N PHE A 426 -4.70 12.73 -2.20
CA PHE A 426 -5.93 12.04 -1.80
C PHE A 426 -6.90 12.97 -1.06
N GLU A 427 -6.38 13.98 -0.37
CA GLU A 427 -7.13 15.02 0.33
C GLU A 427 -7.95 15.87 -0.65
N GLN A 428 -7.44 16.16 -1.86
CA GLN A 428 -8.19 16.88 -2.90
C GLN A 428 -9.39 16.06 -3.40
N PHE A 429 -9.21 14.75 -3.59
CA PHE A 429 -10.30 13.82 -3.95
C PHE A 429 -11.34 13.71 -2.82
N LEU A 430 -10.87 13.61 -1.57
CA LEU A 430 -11.71 13.50 -0.38
C LEU A 430 -12.46 14.81 -0.08
N TYR A 431 -11.89 15.97 -0.41
CA TYR A 431 -12.56 17.27 -0.34
C TYR A 431 -13.80 17.29 -1.24
N ASP A 432 -13.64 16.98 -2.53
CA ASP A 432 -14.76 16.95 -3.48
C ASP A 432 -15.84 15.94 -3.06
N ALA A 433 -15.45 14.75 -2.63
CA ALA A 433 -16.40 13.74 -2.13
C ALA A 433 -17.20 14.26 -0.93
N ARG A 434 -16.54 14.89 0.05
CA ARG A 434 -17.20 15.51 1.21
C ARG A 434 -18.04 16.72 0.82
N LEU A 435 -17.66 17.46 -0.22
CA LEU A 435 -18.37 18.63 -0.74
C LEU A 435 -19.74 18.23 -1.33
N ILE A 436 -19.84 17.10 -2.04
CA ILE A 436 -21.13 16.52 -2.48
C ILE A 436 -22.09 16.38 -1.30
N PHE A 437 -21.65 15.73 -0.22
CA PHE A 437 -22.50 15.48 0.96
C PHE A 437 -22.83 16.76 1.73
N LYS A 438 -21.84 17.66 1.88
CA LYS A 438 -22.01 18.97 2.52
C LYS A 438 -23.04 19.82 1.78
N ASN A 439 -22.93 19.95 0.46
CA ASN A 439 -23.88 20.71 -0.36
C ASN A 439 -25.29 20.12 -0.29
N CYS A 440 -25.42 18.79 -0.39
CA CYS A 440 -26.69 18.11 -0.25
C CYS A 440 -27.37 18.44 1.09
N ARG A 441 -26.61 18.45 2.21
CA ARG A 441 -27.14 18.78 3.55
C ARG A 441 -27.41 20.26 3.76
N SER A 442 -26.66 21.15 3.13
CA SER A 442 -26.90 22.60 3.20
C SER A 442 -28.17 23.03 2.46
N TYR A 443 -28.52 22.36 1.37
CA TYR A 443 -29.71 22.69 0.56
C TYR A 443 -30.97 21.91 0.97
N ASN A 444 -30.85 20.64 1.38
CA ASN A 444 -31.99 19.77 1.65
C ASN A 444 -32.28 19.58 3.15
N SER A 445 -33.55 19.43 3.52
CA SER A 445 -33.95 19.04 4.89
C SER A 445 -33.56 17.59 5.22
N GLU A 446 -33.24 17.31 6.49
CA GLU A 446 -32.89 15.98 7.02
C GLU A 446 -33.97 14.89 6.76
N SER A 447 -35.22 15.32 6.61
CA SER A 447 -36.35 14.46 6.30
C SER A 447 -36.28 13.85 4.89
N THR A 448 -35.57 14.50 3.95
CA THR A 448 -35.54 14.16 2.53
C THR A 448 -34.74 12.88 2.22
N THR A 449 -35.09 12.23 1.10
CA THR A 449 -34.33 11.09 0.56
C THR A 449 -32.90 11.49 0.17
N TYR A 450 -32.70 12.72 -0.33
CA TYR A 450 -31.39 13.27 -0.70
C TYR A 450 -30.43 13.31 0.50
N TYR A 451 -30.84 13.94 1.62
CA TYR A 451 -30.04 14.03 2.84
C TYR A 451 -29.72 12.63 3.41
N LYS A 452 -30.72 11.73 3.43
CA LYS A 452 -30.54 10.33 3.87
C LYS A 452 -29.55 9.56 2.99
N ASN A 453 -29.55 9.82 1.68
CA ASN A 453 -28.61 9.21 0.74
C ASN A 453 -27.18 9.76 0.89
N ALA A 454 -27.01 11.07 1.11
CA ALA A 454 -25.71 11.67 1.41
C ALA A 454 -25.07 11.00 2.64
N ASN A 455 -25.82 10.88 3.74
CA ASN A 455 -25.33 10.24 4.96
C ASN A 455 -24.98 8.75 4.78
N LYS A 456 -25.74 8.02 3.96
CA LYS A 456 -25.45 6.61 3.64
C LYS A 456 -24.16 6.47 2.81
N LEU A 457 -24.00 7.29 1.77
CA LEU A 457 -22.85 7.22 0.87
C LEU A 457 -21.57 7.73 1.55
N GLU A 458 -21.64 8.78 2.36
CA GLU A 458 -20.51 9.25 3.17
C GLU A 458 -20.07 8.21 4.20
N LYS A 459 -21.02 7.55 4.88
CA LYS A 459 -20.72 6.45 5.80
C LYS A 459 -20.06 5.27 5.07
N PHE A 460 -20.52 4.93 3.87
CA PHE A 460 -19.91 3.90 3.04
C PHE A 460 -18.47 4.26 2.66
N MET A 461 -18.24 5.47 2.13
CA MET A 461 -16.91 6.00 1.80
C MET A 461 -15.97 5.97 3.02
N ASN A 462 -16.41 6.50 4.17
CA ASN A 462 -15.61 6.54 5.39
C ASN A 462 -15.27 5.12 5.90
N ASN A 463 -16.20 4.16 5.80
CA ASN A 463 -15.88 2.76 6.13
C ASN A 463 -14.79 2.19 5.21
N LYS A 464 -14.87 2.43 3.89
CA LYS A 464 -13.86 1.96 2.92
C LYS A 464 -12.48 2.57 3.15
N ILE A 465 -12.42 3.86 3.51
CA ILE A 465 -11.18 4.54 3.89
C ILE A 465 -10.63 3.94 5.19
N LYS A 466 -11.48 3.67 6.18
CA LYS A 466 -11.11 3.08 7.48
C LYS A 466 -10.57 1.65 7.37
N ASP A 467 -11.15 0.83 6.49
CA ASP A 467 -10.71 -0.55 6.23
C ASP A 467 -9.33 -0.60 5.52
N SER A 468 -8.91 0.52 4.93
CA SER A 468 -7.63 0.70 4.25
C SER A 468 -6.57 1.24 5.21
N ALA A 469 -5.69 0.36 5.68
CA ALA A 469 -4.64 0.70 6.67
C ALA A 469 -3.68 1.82 6.24
N GLU A 470 -3.59 2.12 4.94
CA GLU A 470 -2.77 3.21 4.40
C GLU A 470 -3.50 4.56 4.41
N TYR A 471 -4.84 4.57 4.41
CA TYR A 471 -5.66 5.78 4.23
C TYR A 471 -6.54 6.11 5.45
N SER A 472 -6.57 5.24 6.47
CA SER A 472 -7.41 5.42 7.66
C SER A 472 -7.16 6.73 8.41
N HIS A 473 -5.95 7.30 8.32
CA HIS A 473 -5.56 8.57 8.94
C HIS A 473 -6.26 9.80 8.32
N PHE A 474 -6.85 9.70 7.12
CA PHE A 474 -7.64 10.79 6.51
C PHE A 474 -9.05 10.95 7.11
N LEU A 475 -9.37 10.18 8.16
CA LEU A 475 -10.61 10.24 8.93
C LEU A 475 -10.40 10.77 10.35
N GLU A 476 -9.16 11.08 10.72
CA GLU A 476 -8.78 11.79 11.95
C GLU A 476 -8.94 13.31 11.77
#